data_AF-A0A699JRA0-F1
#
_entry.id   AF-A0A699JRA0-F1
#
_cell.length_a   1.000
_cell.length_b   1.000
_cell.length_c   1.000
_cell.angle_alpha   90.00
_cell.angle_beta   90.00
_cell.angle_gamma   90.00
#
_symmetry.space_group_name_H-M   'P 1'
#
loop_
_entity.id
_entity.type
_entity.pdbx_description
1 polymer ?
#
loop_
_entity_poly.entity_id
_entity_poly.type
_entity_poly.pdbx_seq_one_letter_code
_entity_poly.pdbx_strand_id
1 'polypeptide(L)'
;MDIGRQLLGRRQVLPTVPHLLDSVQVEGTFPDGTKLITVHDPVSSENGNLDLALHGSFLPIPSLEKFPIIEGDKIPGELILRKGHILLNLGREAVIVKVTNDGDRPIQVGSHYHFIVTS
;
A
#
# COMPACT_ATOMS: atom_id res chain seq x y z
N MET A 1 6.29 -0.10 11.77
CA MET A 1 7.37 0.53 10.97
C MET A 1 6.92 1.94 10.61
N ASP A 2 6.86 2.85 11.58
CA ASP A 2 6.17 4.14 11.39
C ASP A 2 7.08 5.30 11.01
N ILE A 3 8.38 5.20 11.30
CA ILE A 3 9.34 6.29 11.05
C ILE A 3 9.35 6.68 9.56
N GLY A 4 9.31 5.69 8.66
CA GLY A 4 9.31 5.92 7.21
C GLY A 4 8.13 6.76 6.71
N ARG A 5 6.95 6.64 7.35
CA ARG A 5 5.74 7.40 6.99
C ARG A 5 5.78 8.85 7.49
N GLN A 6 6.72 9.16 8.36
CA GLN A 6 6.88 10.48 8.96
C GLN A 6 7.87 11.34 8.20
N LEU A 7 8.68 10.78 7.29
CA LEU A 7 9.80 11.53 6.68
C LEU A 7 9.31 12.67 5.78
N LEU A 8 8.41 12.36 4.83
CA LEU A 8 7.93 13.32 3.84
C LEU A 8 6.41 13.48 3.94
N GLY A 9 5.94 14.73 3.91
CA GLY A 9 4.52 15.07 3.80
C GLY A 9 4.15 15.53 2.40
N ARG A 10 2.86 15.74 2.15
CA ARG A 10 2.31 16.17 0.85
C ARG A 10 2.96 17.43 0.33
N ARG A 11 3.31 18.38 1.20
CA ARG A 11 3.97 19.64 0.82
C ARG A 11 5.42 19.47 0.36
N GLN A 12 6.07 18.37 0.71
CA GLN A 12 7.48 18.11 0.38
C GLN A 12 7.65 17.29 -0.91
N VAL A 13 6.55 16.91 -1.56
CA VAL A 13 6.56 16.12 -2.81
C VAL A 13 5.69 16.80 -3.88
N LEU A 14 5.79 16.34 -5.12
CA LEU A 14 4.86 16.81 -6.17
C LEU A 14 3.45 16.27 -5.91
N PRO A 15 2.38 16.99 -6.33
CA PRO A 15 0.99 16.62 -6.01
C PRO A 15 0.57 15.22 -6.46
N THR A 16 1.20 14.68 -7.50
CA THR A 16 0.90 13.34 -8.03
C THR A 16 1.58 12.21 -7.26
N VAL A 17 2.61 12.50 -6.47
CA VAL A 17 3.41 11.48 -5.76
C VAL A 17 2.57 10.66 -4.77
N PRO A 18 1.69 11.26 -3.94
CA PRO A 18 0.83 10.48 -3.04
C PRO A 18 -0.09 9.48 -3.76
N HIS A 19 -0.37 9.67 -5.05
CA HIS A 19 -1.20 8.77 -5.85
C HIS A 19 -0.41 7.67 -6.56
N LEU A 20 0.92 7.82 -6.63
CA LEU A 20 1.81 6.90 -7.34
C LEU A 20 2.64 6.03 -6.39
N LEU A 21 2.91 6.55 -5.19
CA LEU A 21 3.83 5.94 -4.24
C LEU A 21 3.08 5.20 -3.13
N ASP A 22 2.62 3.99 -3.42
CA ASP A 22 1.89 3.15 -2.46
C ASP A 22 2.79 2.61 -1.36
N SER A 23 4.02 2.23 -1.71
CA SER A 23 5.00 1.75 -0.74
C SER A 23 6.44 1.99 -1.19
N VAL A 24 7.33 2.06 -0.20
CA VAL A 24 8.78 2.02 -0.40
C VAL A 24 9.32 0.77 0.27
N GLN A 25 10.12 0.00 -0.47
CA GLN A 25 10.77 -1.20 0.02
C GLN A 25 12.28 -1.07 -0.08
N VAL A 26 12.97 -1.47 0.99
CA VAL A 26 14.43 -1.45 1.05
C VAL A 26 14.93 -2.57 1.95
N GLU A 27 16.07 -3.15 1.59
CA GLU A 27 16.79 -4.07 2.45
C GLU A 27 17.91 -3.34 3.19
N GLY A 28 18.03 -3.59 4.49
CA GLY A 28 19.11 -3.05 5.32
C GLY A 28 19.78 -4.15 6.13
N THR A 29 21.06 -3.98 6.41
CA THR A 29 21.81 -4.86 7.34
C THR A 29 21.63 -4.35 8.77
N PHE A 30 20.98 -5.15 9.61
CA PHE A 30 20.79 -4.91 11.03
C PHE A 30 21.76 -5.77 11.84
N PRO A 31 21.92 -5.52 13.16
CA PRO A 31 22.76 -6.37 14.01
C PRO A 31 22.41 -7.86 13.97
N ASP A 32 21.17 -8.21 13.62
CA ASP A 32 20.67 -9.59 13.47
C ASP A 32 20.50 -10.03 11.99
N GLY A 33 21.21 -9.37 11.07
CA GLY A 33 21.27 -9.71 9.65
C GLY A 33 20.43 -8.81 8.74
N THR A 34 20.35 -9.17 7.46
CA THR A 34 19.62 -8.40 6.45
C THR A 34 18.11 -8.59 6.61
N LYS A 35 17.36 -7.48 6.64
CA LYS A 35 15.89 -7.48 6.71
C LYS A 35 15.30 -6.61 5.60
N LEU A 36 14.15 -7.02 5.08
CA LEU A 36 13.30 -6.19 4.22
C LEU A 36 12.41 -5.28 5.09
N ILE A 37 12.43 -3.99 4.78
CA ILE A 37 11.57 -2.97 5.38
C ILE A 37 10.61 -2.51 4.31
N THR A 38 9.31 -2.51 4.64
CA THR A 38 8.26 -1.96 3.79
C THR A 38 7.58 -0.81 4.51
N VAL A 39 7.58 0.36 3.88
CA VAL A 39 6.85 1.54 4.34
C VAL A 39 5.63 1.69 3.46
N HIS A 40 4.45 1.36 3.98
CA HIS A 40 3.17 1.57 3.30
C HIS A 40 2.73 3.02 3.46
N ASP A 41 2.12 3.60 2.41
CA ASP A 41 1.67 4.99 2.34
C ASP A 41 2.69 5.97 2.97
N PRO A 42 3.91 6.07 2.39
CA PRO A 42 5.00 6.86 2.97
C PRO A 42 4.68 8.35 3.07
N VAL A 43 3.76 8.88 2.24
CA VAL A 43 3.30 10.27 2.27
C VAL A 43 1.92 10.33 2.92
N SER A 44 1.89 10.32 4.24
CA SER A 44 0.64 10.17 5.02
C SER A 44 0.17 11.44 5.74
N SER A 45 1.02 12.47 5.82
CA SER A 45 0.75 13.74 6.51
C SER A 45 0.90 14.95 5.57
N GLU A 46 0.41 16.11 5.99
CA GLU A 46 0.61 17.36 5.25
C GLU A 46 2.09 17.79 5.23
N ASN A 47 2.75 17.70 6.39
CA ASN A 47 4.17 17.97 6.55
C ASN A 47 4.85 16.76 7.18
N GLY A 48 6.01 16.40 6.63
CA GLY A 48 6.89 15.40 7.22
C GLY A 48 7.77 15.99 8.33
N ASN A 49 8.37 15.11 9.12
CA ASN A 49 9.43 15.42 10.05
C ASN A 49 10.76 15.52 9.29
N LEU A 50 11.11 16.74 8.91
CA LEU A 50 12.31 17.03 8.12
C LEU A 50 13.63 16.75 8.86
N ASP A 51 13.61 16.75 10.20
CA ASP A 51 14.76 16.34 11.01
C ASP A 51 15.07 14.86 10.77
N LEU A 52 14.04 14.01 10.83
CA LEU A 52 14.16 12.59 10.50
C LEU A 52 14.51 12.37 9.03
N ALA A 53 13.91 13.13 8.12
CA ALA A 53 14.17 12.99 6.67
C ALA A 53 15.61 13.34 6.29
N LEU A 54 16.24 14.27 7.02
CA LEU A 54 17.61 14.71 6.79
C LEU A 54 18.61 14.08 7.79
N HIS A 55 18.17 13.12 8.60
CA HIS A 55 19.01 12.48 9.59
C HIS A 55 20.25 11.86 8.95
N GLY A 56 21.44 12.21 9.47
CA GLY A 56 22.73 11.73 8.96
C GLY A 56 23.23 12.42 7.68
N SER A 57 22.48 13.39 7.13
CA SER A 57 22.89 14.11 5.91
C SER A 57 23.82 15.31 6.16
N PHE A 58 23.88 15.81 7.39
CA PHE A 58 24.55 17.06 7.77
C PHE A 58 24.00 18.33 7.07
N LEU A 59 22.85 18.24 6.42
CA LEU A 59 22.19 19.39 5.79
C LEU A 59 21.37 20.19 6.81
N PRO A 60 21.32 21.53 6.69
CA PRO A 60 20.44 22.34 7.53
C PRO A 60 18.97 22.06 7.21
N ILE A 61 18.16 21.92 8.25
CA ILE A 61 16.72 21.66 8.11
C ILE A 61 16.04 22.91 7.53
N PRO A 62 15.40 22.83 6.35
CA PRO A 62 14.70 23.97 5.77
C PRO A 62 13.40 24.28 6.54
N SER A 63 13.06 25.57 6.65
CA SER A 63 11.73 26.00 7.11
C SER A 63 10.64 25.48 6.16
N LEU A 64 9.48 25.11 6.73
CA LEU A 64 8.31 24.64 5.99
C LEU A 64 7.75 25.68 5.00
N GLU A 65 8.06 26.96 5.19
CA GLU A 65 7.66 28.04 4.28
C GLU A 65 8.31 27.92 2.90
N LYS A 66 9.46 27.23 2.80
CA LYS A 66 10.13 26.96 1.53
C LYS A 66 9.37 25.99 0.63
N PHE A 67 8.33 25.34 1.16
CA PHE A 67 7.50 24.38 0.46
C PHE A 67 6.10 24.99 0.22
N PRO A 68 5.91 25.76 -0.86
CA PRO A 68 4.60 26.30 -1.18
C PRO A 68 3.59 25.18 -1.45
N ILE A 69 2.32 25.45 -1.20
CA ILE A 69 1.25 24.52 -1.56
C ILE A 69 1.13 24.55 -3.09
N ILE A 70 1.28 23.39 -3.71
CA ILE A 70 1.07 23.20 -5.15
C ILE A 70 -0.19 22.34 -5.28
N GLU A 71 -1.22 22.89 -5.91
CA GLU A 71 -2.44 22.12 -6.21
C GLU A 71 -2.23 21.30 -7.49
N GLY A 72 -2.79 20.09 -7.52
CA GLY A 72 -2.73 19.22 -8.67
C GLY A 72 -3.83 18.17 -8.62
N ASP A 73 -4.91 18.41 -9.36
CA ASP A 73 -6.13 17.59 -9.32
C ASP A 73 -6.08 16.33 -10.21
N LYS A 74 -4.95 16.06 -10.86
CA LYS A 74 -4.85 14.94 -11.81
C LYS A 74 -4.25 13.72 -11.13
N ILE A 75 -5.02 12.63 -11.09
CA ILE A 75 -4.57 11.31 -10.62
C ILE A 75 -4.08 10.52 -11.83
N PRO A 76 -2.76 10.29 -11.97
CA PRO A 76 -2.26 9.52 -13.11
C PRO A 76 -2.72 8.06 -13.04
N GLY A 77 -3.21 7.53 -14.15
CA GLY A 77 -3.68 6.14 -14.22
C GLY A 77 -5.04 5.89 -13.56
N GLU A 78 -5.81 6.93 -13.25
CA GLU A 78 -7.14 6.76 -12.67
C GLU A 78 -8.06 5.90 -13.55
N LEU A 79 -8.80 4.99 -12.91
CA LEU A 79 -9.79 4.15 -13.57
C LEU A 79 -11.17 4.79 -13.47
N ILE A 80 -11.68 5.28 -14.60
CA ILE A 80 -13.03 5.84 -14.69
C ILE A 80 -14.02 4.71 -15.02
N LEU A 81 -14.67 4.18 -13.99
CA LEU A 81 -15.59 3.06 -14.12
C LEU A 81 -17.04 3.53 -14.34
N ARG A 82 -17.79 2.79 -15.14
CA ARG A 82 -19.25 2.96 -15.22
C ARG A 82 -19.90 2.39 -13.97
N LYS A 83 -20.99 3.01 -13.52
CA LYS A 83 -21.81 2.46 -12.44
C LYS A 83 -22.49 1.16 -12.89
N GLY A 84 -22.49 0.16 -12.02
CA GLY A 84 -23.14 -1.12 -12.25
C GLY A 84 -22.43 -2.29 -11.57
N HIS A 85 -23.00 -3.49 -11.73
CA HIS A 85 -22.41 -4.74 -11.24
C HIS A 85 -22.12 -5.68 -12.42
N ILE A 86 -21.07 -6.48 -12.28
CA ILE A 86 -20.73 -7.54 -13.25
C ILE A 86 -21.22 -8.86 -12.66
N LEU A 87 -22.12 -9.56 -13.37
CA LEU A 87 -22.57 -10.89 -12.98
C LEU A 87 -21.49 -11.93 -13.34
N LEU A 88 -20.94 -12.60 -12.33
CA LEU A 88 -19.96 -13.67 -12.53
C LEU A 88 -20.66 -14.99 -12.81
N ASN A 89 -20.07 -15.82 -13.69
CA ASN A 89 -20.53 -17.17 -14.00
C ASN A 89 -21.99 -17.28 -14.45
N LEU A 90 -22.51 -16.25 -15.15
CA LEU A 90 -23.88 -16.23 -15.64
C LEU A 90 -24.19 -17.46 -16.50
N GLY A 91 -25.35 -18.07 -16.26
CA GLY A 91 -25.82 -19.25 -17.00
C GLY A 91 -25.17 -20.58 -16.57
N ARG A 92 -24.33 -20.59 -15.53
CA ARG A 92 -23.82 -21.82 -14.93
C ARG A 92 -24.70 -22.25 -13.77
N GLU A 93 -24.92 -23.55 -13.65
CA GLU A 93 -25.57 -24.12 -12.48
C GLU A 93 -24.67 -23.95 -11.25
N ALA A 94 -25.28 -23.61 -10.12
CA ALA A 94 -24.60 -23.41 -8.86
C ALA A 94 -25.36 -24.15 -7.75
N VAL A 95 -24.61 -24.62 -6.77
CA VAL A 95 -25.14 -25.25 -5.55
C VAL A 95 -24.49 -24.59 -4.34
N ILE A 96 -25.26 -24.45 -3.26
CA ILE A 96 -24.77 -23.95 -1.98
C ILE A 96 -24.49 -25.17 -1.10
N VAL A 97 -23.26 -25.32 -0.63
CA VAL A 97 -22.82 -26.43 0.21
C VAL A 97 -22.27 -25.88 1.52
N LYS A 98 -22.65 -26.51 2.65
CA LYS A 98 -22.05 -26.20 3.96
C LYS A 98 -20.72 -26.93 4.07
N VAL A 99 -19.67 -26.21 4.43
CA VAL A 99 -18.31 -26.75 4.57
C VAL A 99 -17.87 -26.57 6.02
N THR A 100 -17.31 -27.63 6.60
CA THR A 100 -16.69 -27.61 7.92
C THR A 100 -15.24 -28.07 7.75
N ASN A 101 -14.28 -27.34 8.32
CA ASN A 101 -12.89 -27.80 8.43
C ASN A 101 -12.71 -28.48 9.79
N ASP A 102 -12.61 -29.80 9.80
CA ASP A 102 -12.33 -30.60 11.01
C ASP A 102 -10.82 -30.82 11.23
N GLY A 103 -9.97 -30.25 10.37
CA GLY A 103 -8.52 -30.30 10.47
C GLY A 103 -7.94 -29.35 11.53
N ASP A 104 -6.69 -29.60 11.90
CA ASP A 104 -5.92 -28.78 12.86
C ASP A 104 -5.18 -27.61 12.19
N ARG A 105 -5.33 -27.45 10.87
CA ARG A 105 -4.61 -26.49 10.05
C ARG A 105 -5.55 -25.66 9.17
N PRO A 106 -5.16 -24.42 8.82
CA PRO A 106 -5.91 -23.59 7.88
C PRO A 106 -5.99 -24.20 6.47
N ILE A 107 -7.14 -24.08 5.81
CA ILE A 107 -7.37 -24.48 4.42
C ILE A 107 -7.93 -23.29 3.64
N GLN A 108 -7.40 -23.04 2.45
CA GLN A 108 -7.91 -22.05 1.48
C GLN A 108 -8.08 -22.73 0.12
N VAL A 109 -9.25 -22.57 -0.51
CA VAL A 109 -9.57 -23.19 -1.81
C VAL A 109 -9.72 -22.11 -2.88
N GLY A 110 -9.03 -22.28 -4.01
CA GLY A 110 -9.07 -21.34 -5.13
C GLY A 110 -10.34 -21.47 -5.99
N SER A 111 -10.68 -20.42 -6.73
CA SER A 111 -11.94 -20.31 -7.50
C SER A 111 -12.13 -21.35 -8.62
N HIS A 112 -11.05 -21.92 -9.14
CA HIS A 112 -11.07 -22.92 -10.22
C HIS A 112 -10.61 -24.30 -9.77
N TYR A 113 -10.53 -24.52 -8.45
CA TYR A 113 -10.21 -25.82 -7.91
C TYR A 113 -11.42 -26.74 -8.00
N HIS A 114 -11.22 -27.99 -8.41
CA HIS A 114 -12.29 -28.97 -8.39
C HIS A 114 -12.70 -29.27 -6.94
N PHE A 115 -13.86 -28.79 -6.53
CA PHE A 115 -14.23 -28.77 -5.11
C PHE A 115 -14.27 -30.16 -4.46
N ILE A 116 -14.61 -31.20 -5.24
CA ILE A 116 -14.70 -32.60 -4.79
C ILE A 116 -13.38 -33.21 -4.30
N VAL A 117 -12.23 -32.67 -4.72
CA VAL A 117 -10.91 -33.18 -4.30
C VAL A 117 -10.34 -32.43 -3.09
N THR A 118 -11.13 -31.54 -2.47
CA THR A 118 -10.74 -30.88 -1.21
C THR A 118 -11.09 -31.82 -0.05
N SER A 119 -10.07 -32.44 0.56
CA SER A 119 -10.19 -33.37 1.70
C SER A 119 -9.98 -32.69 3.04
#